data_AF-A0A4U1AJV2-F1
#
_entry.id   AF-A0A4U1AJV2-F1
#
_cell.length_a   1.000
_cell.length_b   1.000
_cell.length_c   1.000
_cell.angle_alpha   90.00
_cell.angle_beta   90.00
_cell.angle_gamma   90.00
#
_symmetry.space_group_name_H-M   'P 1'
#
loop_
_entity.id
_entity.type
_entity.pdbx_description
1 polymer ?
#
loop_
_entity_poly.entity_id
_entity_poly.type
_entity_poly.pdbx_seq_one_letter_code
_entity_poly.pdbx_strand_id
1 'polypeptide(L)' 'MNSPKKKTTKKKIAAEAGIGPDFFSHILWGRRPCPVAVAIRLEKVTGIDRDIWISRHPKEIRNIVEEYIYTE' A
#
# COMPACT_ATOMS: atom_id res chain seq x y z
N MET A 1 4.89 -20.68 16.33
CA MET A 1 5.56 -20.45 15.03
C MET A 1 5.84 -18.96 14.93
N ASN A 2 7.11 -18.56 15.04
CA ASN A 2 7.51 -17.15 15.04
C ASN A 2 7.79 -16.73 13.59
N SER A 3 6.77 -16.24 12.88
CA SER A 3 6.93 -15.74 11.52
C SER A 3 7.89 -14.54 11.55
N PRO A 4 8.96 -14.51 10.73
CA PRO A 4 9.87 -13.38 10.72
C PRO A 4 9.11 -12.15 10.23
N LYS A 5 8.92 -11.20 11.15
CA LYS A 5 8.32 -9.88 10.93
C LYS A 5 9.03 -9.22 9.77
N LYS A 6 8.47 -9.32 8.55
CA LYS A 6 9.07 -8.70 7.36
C LYS A 6 8.94 -7.19 7.55
N LYS A 7 10.00 -6.53 8.01
CA LYS A 7 10.19 -5.08 7.86
C LYS A 7 10.14 -4.76 6.36
N THR A 8 8.93 -4.61 5.83
CA THR A 8 8.69 -4.15 4.47
C THR A 8 8.74 -2.64 4.46
N THR A 9 8.99 -2.04 3.30
CA THR A 9 9.07 -0.58 3.17
C THR A 9 8.12 -0.12 2.09
N LYS A 10 7.66 1.14 2.16
CA LYS A 10 6.83 1.74 1.10
C LYS A 10 7.47 1.59 -0.29
N LYS A 11 8.81 1.68 -0.37
CA LYS A 11 9.59 1.44 -1.59
C LYS A 11 9.48 -0.01 -2.07
N LYS A 12 9.57 -0.98 -1.16
CA LYS A 12 9.46 -2.41 -1.48
C LYS A 12 8.04 -2.76 -1.95
N ILE A 13 7.01 -2.28 -1.27
CA ILE A 13 5.61 -2.46 -1.69
C ILE A 13 5.41 -1.90 -3.10
N ALA A 14 5.89 -0.69 -3.37
CA ALA A 14 5.81 -0.08 -4.70
C ALA A 14 6.52 -0.92 -5.77
N ALA A 15 7.73 -1.40 -5.48
CA ALA A 15 8.49 -2.25 -6.38
C ALA A 15 7.79 -3.59 -6.66
N GLU A 16 7.29 -4.27 -5.61
CA GLU A 16 6.56 -5.54 -5.74
C GLU A 16 5.22 -5.36 -6.48
N ALA A 17 4.57 -4.20 -6.35
CA ALA A 17 3.37 -3.84 -7.11
C ALA A 17 3.66 -3.34 -8.54
N GLY A 18 4.94 -3.25 -8.93
CA GLY A 18 5.36 -2.76 -10.24
C GLY A 18 4.98 -1.31 -10.50
N ILE A 19 5.02 -0.46 -9.47
CA ILE A 19 4.75 0.97 -9.56
C ILE A 19 5.92 1.79 -9.03
N GLY A 20 6.03 3.05 -9.48
CA GLY A 20 7.05 3.97 -8.97
C GLY A 20 6.82 4.35 -7.50
N PRO A 21 7.88 4.51 -6.68
CA PRO A 21 7.76 4.88 -5.27
C PRO A 21 7.14 6.28 -5.07
N ASP A 22 7.41 7.24 -5.97
CA ASP A 22 6.76 8.55 -5.99
C ASP A 22 5.28 8.46 -6.31
N PHE A 23 4.91 7.60 -7.26
CA PHE A 23 3.51 7.36 -7.61
C PHE A 23 2.75 6.76 -6.44
N PHE A 24 3.35 5.77 -5.76
CA PHE A 24 2.78 5.19 -4.55
C PHE A 24 2.63 6.25 -3.44
N SER A 25 3.63 7.12 -3.27
CA SER A 25 3.54 8.23 -2.30
C SER A 25 2.42 9.19 -2.65
N HIS A 26 2.22 9.53 -3.93
CA HIS A 26 1.11 10.39 -4.36
C HIS A 26 -0.26 9.82 -4.02
N ILE A 27 -0.43 8.49 -4.08
CA ILE A 27 -1.65 7.82 -3.64
C ILE A 27 -1.84 7.98 -2.13
N LEU A 28 -0.81 7.65 -1.33
CA LEU A 28 -0.88 7.74 0.14
C LEU A 28 -1.14 9.15 0.66
N TRP A 29 -0.66 10.16 -0.05
CA TRP A 29 -0.84 11.57 0.30
C TRP A 29 -2.08 12.20 -0.36
N GLY A 30 -2.87 11.44 -1.10
CA GLY A 30 -4.10 11.94 -1.75
C GLY A 30 -3.85 12.91 -2.90
N ARG A 31 -2.61 13.02 -3.40
CA ARG A 31 -2.27 13.85 -4.56
C ARG A 31 -2.76 13.25 -5.86
N ARG A 32 -2.96 11.92 -5.89
CA ARG A 32 -3.56 11.20 -7.02
C ARG A 32 -4.48 10.09 -6.51
N PRO A 33 -5.61 9.83 -7.18
CA PRO A 33 -6.43 8.67 -6.90
C PRO A 33 -5.67 7.38 -7.26
N CYS A 34 -5.97 6.28 -6.57
CA CYS A 34 -5.42 4.97 -6.91
C CYS A 34 -6.15 4.40 -8.14
N PRO A 35 -5.46 4.11 -9.26
CA PRO A 35 -6.06 3.43 -10.39
C PRO A 35 -6.48 2.01 -10.01
N VAL A 36 -7.61 1.52 -10.51
CA VAL A 36 -8.11 0.16 -10.25
C VAL A 36 -7.07 -0.92 -10.56
N ALA A 37 -6.34 -0.78 -11.67
CA ALA A 37 -5.28 -1.71 -12.05
C ALA A 37 -4.13 -1.75 -11.03
N VAL A 38 -3.83 -0.62 -10.38
CA VAL A 38 -2.81 -0.51 -9.34
C VAL A 38 -3.34 -1.05 -8.01
N ALA A 39 -4.59 -0.76 -7.67
CA ALA A 39 -5.25 -1.30 -6.49
C ALA A 39 -5.25 -2.84 -6.48
N ILE A 40 -5.53 -3.49 -7.62
CA ILE A 40 -5.45 -4.96 -7.76
C ILE A 40 -4.02 -5.48 -7.51
N ARG A 41 -2.98 -4.76 -7.95
CA ARG A 41 -1.59 -5.15 -7.71
C ARG A 41 -1.20 -4.95 -6.25
N LEU A 42 -1.62 -3.84 -5.65
CA LEU A 42 -1.37 -3.54 -4.24
C LEU A 42 -2.07 -4.54 -3.33
N GLU A 43 -3.28 -4.97 -3.65
CA GLU A 43 -3.99 -6.04 -2.95
C GLU A 43 -3.19 -7.35 -2.96
N LYS A 44 -2.66 -7.76 -4.11
CA LYS A 44 -1.82 -8.97 -4.21
C LYS A 44 -0.53 -8.89 -3.38
N VAL A 45 0.03 -7.70 -3.22
CA VAL A 45 1.32 -7.47 -2.52
C VAL A 45 1.13 -7.28 -1.02
N THR A 46 0.06 -6.61 -0.62
CA THR A 46 -0.16 -6.17 0.77
C THR A 46 -1.28 -6.93 1.48
N GLY A 47 -2.14 -7.63 0.73
CA GLY A 47 -3.38 -8.21 1.25
C GLY A 47 -4.48 -7.18 1.55
N ILE A 48 -4.22 -5.89 1.36
CA ILE A 48 -5.18 -4.81 1.60
C ILE A 48 -6.16 -4.76 0.42
N ASP A 49 -7.45 -4.92 0.70
CA ASP A 49 -8.51 -4.96 -0.31
C ASP A 49 -8.45 -3.77 -1.27
N ARG A 50 -8.59 -4.02 -2.57
CA ARG A 50 -8.56 -2.99 -3.62
C ARG A 50 -9.58 -1.86 -3.42
N ASP A 51 -10.74 -2.12 -2.83
CA ASP A 51 -11.75 -1.11 -2.54
C ASP A 51 -11.21 -0.07 -1.55
N ILE A 52 -10.40 -0.49 -0.57
CA ILE A 52 -9.73 0.42 0.37
C ILE A 52 -8.87 1.41 -0.39
N TRP A 53 -8.11 0.95 -1.39
CA TRP A 53 -7.24 1.83 -2.17
C TRP A 53 -8.00 2.82 -3.05
N ILE A 54 -9.20 2.46 -3.51
CA ILE A 54 -9.99 3.25 -4.48
C ILE A 54 -10.94 4.22 -3.77
N SER A 55 -11.59 3.77 -2.70
CA SER A 55 -12.74 4.43 -2.08
C SER A 55 -12.39 5.18 -0.79
N ARG A 56 -11.34 4.74 -0.08
CA ARG A 56 -11.02 5.31 1.24
C ARG A 56 -10.25 6.62 1.14
N HIS A 57 -10.40 7.41 2.20
CA HIS A 57 -9.65 8.65 2.34
C HIS A 57 -8.15 8.33 2.43
N PRO A 58 -7.27 9.10 1.76
CA PRO A 58 -5.82 8.85 1.72
C PRO A 58 -5.18 8.73 3.11
N LYS A 59 -5.70 9.45 4.11
CA LYS A 59 -5.26 9.34 5.51
C LYS A 59 -5.53 7.95 6.11
N GLU A 60 -6.69 7.34 5.81
CA GLU A 60 -7.00 5.98 6.26
C GLU A 60 -6.11 4.97 5.55
N ILE A 61 -5.96 5.09 4.23
CA ILE A 61 -5.05 4.23 3.44
C ILE A 61 -3.65 4.28 4.03
N ARG A 62 -3.15 5.49 4.34
CA ARG A 62 -1.83 5.65 4.94
C ARG A 62 -1.73 4.95 6.29
N ASN A 63 -2.70 5.11 7.18
CA ASN A 63 -2.69 4.45 8.48
C ASN A 63 -2.63 2.92 8.33
N ILE A 64 -3.48 2.34 7.48
CA ILE A 64 -3.50 0.89 7.19
C ILE A 64 -2.13 0.44 6.66
N VAL A 65 -1.52 1.22 5.77
CA VAL A 65 -0.19 0.91 5.21
C VAL A 65 0.92 1.04 6.26
N GLU A 66 0.85 2.02 7.15
CA GLU A 66 1.82 2.15 8.25
C GLU A 66 1.65 0.99 9.23
N GLU A 67 0.42 0.60 9.58
CA GLU A 67 0.15 -0.60 10.40
C GLU A 67 0.68 -1.86 9.72
N TYR A 68 0.51 -2.03 8.41
CA TYR A 68 1.11 -3.15 7.67
C TYR A 68 2.65 -3.17 7.72
N ILE A 69 3.29 -1.99 7.72
CA ILE A 69 4.75 -1.85 7.75
C ILE A 69 5.33 -2.08 9.15
N TYR A 70 4.63 -1.60 10.19
CA TYR A 70 5.11 -1.57 11.56
C TYR A 70 4.45 -2.60 12.49
N THR A 71 3.48 -3.39 12.02
CA THR A 71 2.94 -4.52 12.79
C THR A 71 4.07 -5.50 13.11
N GLU A 72 4.41 -5.52 14.39
CA GLU A 72 5.40 -6.37 15.02
C GLU A 72 4.85 -7.78 15.24
#